data_AF-A0A928A902-F1
#
_entry.id   AF-A0A928A902-F1
#
_cell.length_a   1.000
_cell.length_b   1.000
_cell.length_c   1.000
_cell.angle_alpha   90.00
_cell.angle_beta   90.00
_cell.angle_gamma   90.00
#
_symmetry.space_group_name_H-M   'P 1'
#
loop_
_entity.id
_entity.type
_entity.pdbx_description
1 polymer ?
#
loop_
_entity_poly.entity_id
_entity_poly.type
_entity_poly.pdbx_seq_one_letter_code
_entity_poly.pdbx_strand_id
1 'polypeptide(L)'
;MNETVNEGISLGDIFKAIWKKKILICIITAISLVVVFLAITFGYNPYKVSYSSQFELSFSGADEGLYPTGEIFNFKDMVSKDKLIAVKESDPKYNGIDVEKMYKKDGVKIQKVETDSTELDAQFLQYVITIDHSRVQDTDLMADFVSDLVNITIDDITVKSQKTNYVSDLKKYNDNILYSDAITYLIEQTEVITDGYDKLISDYNELYVVNDVTLKSYKAEALKVIKATNLEYYLSEAEKNVYLTSSTVEDEYEAYAEARVASLLRKKQLNDQIIDEYSKMIDTSISGVNYTEQMNLIAKENAEIIIELSSLCYFTADSTNKDFKSYSLSDYTIRDAVYDSTFNAKVNSIYSTIQDIMTTYENNVRESNLKSILLSYDTNLIVVRTGVFNMVISAVAGIFVGLVIGAITAMIIELPKLSKKEEKEEA
;
A
#
# COMPACT_ATOMS: atom_id res chain seq x y z
N MET A 1 62.26 -31.71 -68.89
CA MET A 1 60.93 -31.80 -68.25
C MET A 1 61.13 -31.16 -66.89
N ASN A 2 60.68 -29.90 -66.75
CA ASN A 2 60.79 -29.13 -65.52
C ASN A 2 59.62 -29.53 -64.62
N GLU A 3 59.89 -30.00 -63.41
CA GLU A 3 58.96 -29.90 -62.31
C GLU A 3 59.56 -28.93 -61.29
N THR A 4 59.15 -27.67 -61.39
CA THR A 4 59.33 -26.66 -60.35
C THR A 4 58.41 -27.01 -59.20
N VAL A 5 58.95 -27.61 -58.15
CA VAL A 5 58.27 -27.70 -56.85
C VAL A 5 58.31 -26.29 -56.26
N ASN A 6 57.21 -25.54 -56.39
CA ASN A 6 57.01 -24.34 -55.57
C ASN A 6 56.98 -24.80 -54.11
N GLU A 7 58.05 -24.57 -53.36
CA GLU A 7 58.02 -24.69 -51.90
C GLU A 7 56.97 -23.71 -51.38
N GLY A 8 55.85 -24.26 -50.92
CA GLY A 8 54.79 -23.49 -50.31
C GLY A 8 55.24 -22.99 -48.93
N ILE A 9 55.04 -21.70 -48.66
CA ILE A 9 55.30 -21.11 -47.34
C ILE A 9 54.50 -21.90 -46.27
N SER A 10 55.21 -22.55 -45.35
CA SER A 10 54.58 -23.29 -44.26
C SER A 10 53.92 -22.35 -43.25
N LEU A 11 52.80 -22.77 -42.64
CA LEU A 11 52.17 -22.08 -41.50
C LEU A 11 53.19 -21.80 -40.38
N GLY A 12 54.16 -22.69 -40.17
CA GLY A 12 55.21 -22.51 -39.18
C GLY A 12 56.14 -21.33 -39.49
N ASP A 13 56.43 -21.07 -40.76
CA ASP A 13 57.34 -19.99 -41.17
C ASP A 13 56.65 -18.62 -41.12
N ILE A 14 55.33 -18.60 -41.38
CA ILE A 14 54.47 -17.45 -41.10
C ILE A 14 54.51 -17.07 -39.61
N PHE A 15 54.33 -18.04 -38.71
CA PHE A 15 54.37 -17.76 -37.27
C PHE A 15 55.77 -17.29 -36.80
N LYS A 16 56.85 -17.88 -37.33
CA LYS A 16 58.23 -17.41 -37.05
C LYS A 16 58.46 -15.98 -37.55
N ALA A 17 57.94 -15.62 -38.73
CA ALA A 17 58.04 -14.28 -39.29
C ALA A 17 57.34 -13.23 -38.41
N ILE A 18 56.13 -13.56 -37.95
CA ILE A 18 55.35 -12.74 -37.03
C ILE A 18 56.12 -12.57 -35.70
N TRP A 19 56.65 -13.67 -35.13
CA TRP A 19 57.38 -13.64 -33.86
C TRP A 19 58.71 -12.88 -33.90
N LYS A 20 59.39 -12.79 -35.05
CA LYS A 20 60.58 -11.92 -35.23
C LYS A 20 60.28 -10.44 -34.98
N LYS A 21 59.01 -10.03 -35.09
CA LYS A 21 58.54 -8.65 -34.88
C LYS A 21 57.72 -8.47 -33.61
N LYS A 22 57.94 -9.29 -32.58
CA LYS A 22 57.22 -9.21 -31.29
C LYS A 22 57.12 -7.80 -30.69
N ILE A 23 58.18 -6.98 -30.78
CA ILE A 23 58.16 -5.60 -30.27
C ILE A 23 57.20 -4.71 -31.07
N LEU A 24 57.20 -4.85 -32.40
CA LEU A 24 56.29 -4.11 -33.29
C LEU A 24 54.83 -4.49 -33.02
N ILE A 25 54.56 -5.80 -32.84
CA ILE A 25 53.23 -6.31 -32.50
C ILE A 25 52.76 -5.73 -31.15
N CYS A 26 53.63 -5.71 -30.13
CA CYS A 26 53.31 -5.10 -28.84
C CYS A 26 52.99 -3.60 -28.97
N ILE A 27 53.75 -2.84 -29.76
CA ILE A 27 53.50 -1.40 -29.95
C ILE A 27 52.16 -1.17 -30.64
N ILE A 28 51.87 -1.90 -31.73
CA ILE A 28 50.59 -1.79 -32.45
C ILE A 28 49.43 -2.20 -31.55
N THR A 29 49.62 -3.24 -30.73
CA THR A 29 48.61 -3.70 -29.78
C THR A 29 48.33 -2.66 -28.71
N ALA A 30 49.37 -2.01 -28.17
CA ALA A 30 49.23 -0.94 -27.19
C ALA A 30 48.48 0.28 -27.77
N ILE A 31 48.81 0.68 -29.00
CA ILE A 31 48.13 1.78 -29.70
C ILE A 31 46.66 1.42 -29.96
N SER A 32 46.40 0.22 -30.49
CA SER A 32 45.05 -0.27 -30.72
C SER A 32 44.21 -0.31 -29.44
N LEU A 33 44.80 -0.75 -28.32
CA LEU A 33 44.15 -0.73 -27.02
C LEU A 33 43.69 0.67 -26.65
N VAL A 34 44.59 1.67 -26.76
CA VAL A 34 44.24 3.06 -26.46
C VAL A 34 43.13 3.57 -27.38
N VAL A 35 43.24 3.34 -28.69
CA VAL A 35 42.25 3.82 -29.68
C VAL A 35 40.88 3.17 -29.46
N VAL A 36 40.83 1.85 -29.30
CA VAL A 36 39.58 1.10 -29.06
C VAL A 36 38.98 1.49 -27.71
N PHE A 37 39.81 1.64 -26.68
CA PHE A 37 39.36 2.11 -25.37
C PHE A 37 38.73 3.51 -25.45
N LEU A 38 39.39 4.45 -26.14
CA LEU A 38 38.85 5.79 -26.34
C LEU A 38 37.58 5.79 -27.20
N ALA A 39 37.54 5.01 -28.29
CA ALA A 39 36.38 4.91 -29.16
C ALA A 39 35.15 4.33 -28.43
N ILE A 40 35.35 3.30 -27.59
CA ILE A 40 34.26 2.73 -26.80
C ILE A 40 33.84 3.72 -25.70
N THR A 41 34.78 4.30 -24.96
CA THR A 41 34.49 5.17 -23.81
C THR A 41 33.86 6.49 -24.20
N PHE A 42 34.30 7.12 -25.30
CA PHE A 42 33.80 8.44 -25.71
C PHE A 42 32.84 8.39 -26.89
N GLY A 43 32.99 7.42 -27.79
CA GLY A 43 32.17 7.33 -29.02
C GLY A 43 30.92 6.46 -28.85
N TYR A 44 31.07 5.27 -28.26
CA TYR A 44 29.97 4.30 -28.18
C TYR A 44 29.21 4.33 -26.85
N ASN A 45 29.90 4.62 -25.75
CA ASN A 45 29.36 4.60 -24.40
C ASN A 45 29.60 5.94 -23.70
N PRO A 46 29.03 7.07 -24.19
CA PRO A 46 29.09 8.31 -23.43
C PRO A 46 28.48 8.02 -22.07
N TYR A 47 29.26 8.20 -21.00
CA TYR A 47 28.83 7.93 -19.63
C TYR A 47 27.43 8.52 -19.41
N LYS A 48 26.46 7.65 -19.12
CA LYS A 48 25.16 8.12 -18.67
C LYS A 48 25.35 8.50 -17.22
N VAL A 49 25.32 9.80 -16.98
CA VAL A 49 25.31 10.36 -15.64
C VAL A 49 23.86 10.46 -15.22
N SER A 50 23.56 10.00 -14.01
CA SER A 50 22.25 10.15 -13.38
C SER A 50 22.44 10.54 -11.93
N TYR A 51 21.54 11.35 -11.42
CA TYR A 51 21.39 11.61 -10.00
C TYR A 51 20.54 10.51 -9.38
N SER A 52 20.95 10.01 -8.23
CA SER A 52 20.19 9.03 -7.46
C SER A 52 20.08 9.51 -6.02
N SER A 53 18.87 9.55 -5.49
CA SER A 53 18.62 9.77 -4.06
C SER A 53 17.98 8.52 -3.48
N GLN A 54 18.43 8.14 -2.30
CA GLN A 54 17.93 7.00 -1.56
C GLN A 54 17.44 7.46 -0.20
N PHE A 55 16.18 7.14 0.09
CA PHE A 55 15.50 7.56 1.30
C PHE A 55 14.58 6.46 1.81
N GLU A 56 14.31 6.49 3.10
CA GLU A 56 13.32 5.65 3.74
C GLU A 56 12.12 6.51 4.10
N LEU A 57 10.93 5.99 3.82
CA LEU A 57 9.68 6.63 4.17
C LEU A 57 8.81 5.60 4.91
N SER A 58 8.47 5.93 6.15
CA SER A 58 7.57 5.14 6.99
C SER A 58 6.36 5.98 7.39
N PHE A 59 5.19 5.35 7.41
CA PHE A 59 3.93 5.90 7.91
C PHE A 59 2.92 4.75 8.06
N SER A 60 1.84 4.99 8.80
CA SER A 60 0.77 4.01 9.02
C SER A 60 0.16 3.47 7.71
N GLY A 61 0.17 2.15 7.53
CA GLY A 61 -0.35 1.46 6.34
C GLY A 61 0.59 1.41 5.13
N ALA A 62 1.79 2.00 5.21
CA ALA A 62 2.73 2.05 4.08
C ALA A 62 3.16 0.65 3.60
N ASP A 63 3.34 -0.29 4.53
CA ASP A 63 3.68 -1.70 4.30
C ASP A 63 2.58 -2.46 3.54
N GLU A 64 1.31 -2.13 3.81
CA GLU A 64 0.14 -2.64 3.10
C GLU A 64 -0.11 -1.92 1.77
N GLY A 65 0.64 -0.86 1.47
CA GLY A 65 0.43 -0.01 0.29
C GLY A 65 -0.84 0.84 0.40
N LEU A 66 -1.17 1.26 1.62
CA LEU A 66 -2.34 2.10 1.93
C LEU A 66 -1.91 3.40 2.60
N TYR A 67 -2.66 4.46 2.35
CA TYR A 67 -2.66 5.64 3.21
C TYR A 67 -3.30 5.29 4.56
N PRO A 68 -3.09 6.10 5.61
CA PRO A 68 -3.73 5.88 6.92
C PRO A 68 -5.27 5.92 6.88
N THR A 69 -5.85 6.44 5.80
CA THR A 69 -7.30 6.44 5.53
C THR A 69 -7.82 5.16 4.89
N GLY A 70 -6.95 4.21 4.52
CA GLY A 70 -7.28 3.01 3.76
C GLY A 70 -7.34 3.22 2.23
N GLU A 71 -7.10 4.44 1.74
CA GLU A 71 -6.93 4.68 0.30
C GLU A 71 -5.63 4.01 -0.21
N ILE A 72 -5.60 3.57 -1.47
CA ILE A 72 -4.40 2.97 -2.06
C ILE A 72 -3.27 4.01 -2.12
N PHE A 73 -2.10 3.66 -1.58
CA PHE A 73 -0.86 4.40 -1.73
C PHE A 73 0.00 3.77 -2.82
N ASN A 74 0.24 4.53 -3.88
CA ASN A 74 1.12 4.12 -4.97
C ASN A 74 2.37 5.00 -5.00
N PHE A 75 3.50 4.46 -4.56
CA PHE A 75 4.78 5.19 -4.53
C PHE A 75 5.22 5.71 -5.91
N LYS A 76 4.73 5.12 -7.02
CA LYS A 76 5.03 5.62 -8.38
C LYS A 76 4.43 7.01 -8.63
N ASP A 77 3.39 7.38 -7.89
CA ASP A 77 2.75 8.68 -8.03
C ASP A 77 3.66 9.82 -7.53
N MET A 78 4.66 9.53 -6.70
CA MET A 78 5.71 10.49 -6.28
C MET A 78 6.42 11.13 -7.47
N VAL A 79 6.63 10.39 -8.56
CA VAL A 79 7.30 10.86 -9.77
C VAL A 79 6.32 11.10 -10.93
N SER A 80 5.03 11.21 -10.61
CA SER A 80 4.02 11.57 -11.61
C SER A 80 4.30 12.95 -12.20
N LYS A 81 3.83 13.16 -13.44
CA LYS A 81 3.99 14.44 -14.12
C LYS A 81 3.42 15.60 -13.29
N ASP A 82 2.27 15.40 -12.67
CA ASP A 82 1.59 16.44 -11.89
C ASP A 82 2.39 16.82 -10.64
N LYS A 83 3.00 15.85 -9.94
CA LYS A 83 3.88 16.12 -8.79
C LYS A 83 5.17 16.82 -9.22
N LEU A 84 5.77 16.42 -10.33
CA LEU A 84 6.96 17.10 -10.87
C LEU A 84 6.67 18.56 -11.26
N ILE A 85 5.50 18.83 -11.85
CA ILE A 85 5.05 20.20 -12.14
C ILE A 85 4.82 20.97 -10.84
N ALA A 86 4.15 20.37 -9.86
CA ALA A 86 3.89 20.99 -8.57
C ALA A 86 5.18 21.41 -7.84
N VAL A 87 6.24 20.57 -7.85
CA VAL A 87 7.55 20.96 -7.32
C VAL A 87 8.15 22.10 -8.13
N LYS A 88 8.12 22.03 -9.46
CA LYS A 88 8.65 23.11 -10.30
C LYS A 88 7.99 24.46 -9.99
N GLU A 89 6.69 24.45 -9.74
CA GLU A 89 5.89 25.64 -9.47
C GLU A 89 5.98 26.12 -8.01
N SER A 90 6.49 25.29 -7.08
CA SER A 90 6.58 25.65 -5.66
C SER A 90 7.70 26.64 -5.36
N ASP A 91 8.80 26.65 -6.14
CA ASP A 91 9.94 27.55 -5.95
C ASP A 91 10.50 28.07 -7.29
N PRO A 92 10.66 29.41 -7.46
CA PRO A 92 11.27 30.01 -8.64
C PRO A 92 12.67 29.47 -9.02
N LYS A 93 13.43 28.90 -8.09
CA LYS A 93 14.76 28.30 -8.38
C LYS A 93 14.67 27.15 -9.40
N TYR A 94 13.51 26.49 -9.51
CA TYR A 94 13.28 25.36 -10.42
C TYR A 94 12.82 25.75 -11.83
N ASN A 95 12.70 27.04 -12.14
CA ASN A 95 12.20 27.51 -13.45
C ASN A 95 12.98 26.93 -14.65
N GLY A 96 14.29 26.68 -14.46
CA GLY A 96 15.18 26.09 -15.47
C GLY A 96 14.97 24.59 -15.72
N ILE A 97 14.22 23.88 -14.87
CA ILE A 97 13.98 22.44 -14.99
C ILE A 97 12.88 22.18 -16.02
N ASP A 98 13.16 21.37 -17.05
CA ASP A 98 12.19 21.00 -18.09
C ASP A 98 11.51 19.67 -17.75
N VAL A 99 10.46 19.75 -16.92
CA VAL A 99 9.66 18.60 -16.46
C VAL A 99 9.08 17.80 -17.63
N GLU A 100 8.64 18.47 -18.69
CA GLU A 100 8.04 17.82 -19.86
C GLU A 100 9.05 16.92 -20.58
N LYS A 101 10.29 17.41 -20.75
CA LYS A 101 11.38 16.59 -21.29
C LYS A 101 11.83 15.51 -20.31
N MET A 102 11.80 15.75 -18.99
CA MET A 102 12.12 14.75 -17.97
C MET A 102 11.15 13.56 -18.00
N TYR A 103 9.85 13.84 -18.14
CA TYR A 103 8.81 12.81 -18.14
C TYR A 103 8.77 11.98 -19.45
N LYS A 104 8.74 12.62 -20.63
CA LYS A 104 8.53 11.95 -21.94
C LYS A 104 9.59 10.93 -22.38
N LYS A 105 10.75 10.89 -21.72
CA LYS A 105 11.88 9.99 -22.07
C LYS A 105 12.34 9.15 -20.87
N ASP A 106 11.42 8.79 -19.98
CA ASP A 106 11.70 7.98 -18.78
C ASP A 106 12.90 8.50 -17.97
N GLY A 107 13.03 9.82 -17.88
CA GLY A 107 14.19 10.46 -17.24
C GLY A 107 14.09 10.57 -15.74
N VAL A 108 12.93 10.23 -15.18
CA VAL A 108 12.68 10.13 -13.75
C VAL A 108 12.13 8.74 -13.50
N LYS A 109 12.70 8.04 -12.53
CA LYS A 109 12.27 6.71 -12.11
C LYS A 109 12.25 6.65 -10.61
N ILE A 110 11.30 5.88 -10.07
CA ILE A 110 11.29 5.50 -8.67
C ILE A 110 11.17 3.98 -8.57
N GLN A 111 11.91 3.40 -7.64
CA GLN A 111 11.84 1.98 -7.31
C GLN A 111 11.79 1.81 -5.79
N LYS A 112 11.00 0.84 -5.35
CA LYS A 112 11.05 0.32 -3.98
C LYS A 112 12.19 -0.70 -3.92
N VAL A 113 13.06 -0.58 -2.92
CA VAL A 113 14.13 -1.56 -2.67
C VAL A 113 13.53 -2.65 -1.79
N GLU A 114 13.51 -3.89 -2.28
CA GLU A 114 13.14 -5.04 -1.48
C GLU A 114 14.38 -5.50 -0.70
N THR A 115 14.35 -5.33 0.62
CA THR A 115 15.40 -5.84 1.49
C THR A 115 15.03 -7.27 1.92
N ASP A 116 15.88 -8.25 1.60
CA ASP A 116 15.73 -9.67 1.95
C ASP A 116 15.92 -9.95 3.47
N SER A 117 15.66 -8.98 4.35
CA SER A 117 15.95 -9.08 5.78
C SER A 117 14.82 -9.76 6.55
N THR A 118 15.13 -10.97 7.03
CA THR A 118 14.41 -11.66 8.09
C THR A 118 14.46 -10.85 9.41
N GLU A 119 13.28 -10.53 9.93
CA GLU A 119 12.93 -10.32 11.35
C GLU A 119 13.02 -8.93 12.04
N LEU A 120 13.56 -7.83 11.50
CA LEU A 120 13.41 -6.52 12.17
C LEU A 120 13.49 -5.24 11.31
N ASP A 121 13.98 -5.31 10.07
CA ASP A 121 14.12 -4.14 9.18
C ASP A 121 12.86 -3.85 8.33
N ALA A 122 11.78 -4.62 8.51
CA ALA A 122 10.57 -4.52 7.68
C ALA A 122 9.73 -3.24 7.89
N GLN A 123 10.11 -2.36 8.83
CA GLN A 123 9.34 -1.14 9.15
C GLN A 123 9.71 0.08 8.28
N PHE A 124 10.85 0.04 7.58
CA PHE A 124 11.31 1.13 6.74
C PHE A 124 11.26 0.73 5.27
N LEU A 125 10.31 1.31 4.53
CA LEU A 125 10.28 1.13 3.09
C LEU A 125 11.31 2.05 2.45
N GLN A 126 12.32 1.45 1.83
CA GLN A 126 13.38 2.17 1.17
C GLN A 126 13.03 2.41 -0.31
N TYR A 127 13.25 3.63 -0.76
CA TYR A 127 12.96 4.08 -2.11
C TYR A 127 14.20 4.71 -2.75
N VAL A 128 14.32 4.52 -4.06
CA VAL A 128 15.36 5.15 -4.86
C VAL A 128 14.73 5.93 -5.98
N ILE A 129 14.94 7.25 -5.99
CA ILE A 129 14.59 8.12 -7.11
C ILE A 129 15.83 8.36 -7.97
N THR A 130 15.71 8.11 -9.27
CA THR A 130 16.78 8.34 -10.25
C THR A 130 16.34 9.39 -11.27
N ILE A 131 17.18 10.41 -11.48
CA ILE A 131 16.97 11.48 -12.46
C ILE A 131 18.15 11.55 -13.43
N ASP A 132 17.87 11.59 -14.72
CA ASP A 132 18.86 11.68 -15.81
C ASP A 132 19.60 13.05 -15.81
N HIS A 133 20.92 13.04 -15.63
CA HIS A 133 21.77 14.26 -15.60
C HIS A 133 21.84 14.95 -16.96
N SER A 134 21.51 14.27 -18.07
CA SER A 134 21.51 14.93 -19.39
C SER A 134 20.51 16.11 -19.47
N ARG A 135 19.62 16.25 -18.48
CA ARG A 135 18.52 17.24 -18.46
C ARG A 135 18.75 18.37 -17.47
N VAL A 136 19.56 18.17 -16.44
CA VAL A 136 19.95 19.20 -15.46
C VAL A 136 21.40 18.93 -15.06
N GLN A 137 22.24 19.97 -15.03
CA GLN A 137 23.69 19.84 -14.77
C GLN A 137 24.09 20.30 -13.37
N ASP A 138 23.16 20.91 -12.63
CA ASP A 138 23.37 21.42 -11.29
C ASP A 138 22.94 20.35 -10.26
N THR A 139 23.93 19.79 -9.56
CA THR A 139 23.75 18.71 -8.58
C THR A 139 23.00 19.20 -7.35
N ASP A 140 23.28 20.42 -6.87
CA ASP A 140 22.68 20.95 -5.65
C ASP A 140 21.21 21.31 -5.91
N LEU A 141 20.94 21.95 -7.05
CA LEU A 141 19.57 22.22 -7.50
C LEU A 141 18.75 20.93 -7.65
N MET A 142 19.37 19.85 -8.13
CA MET A 142 18.67 18.57 -8.29
C MET A 142 18.45 17.84 -6.95
N ALA A 143 19.38 17.96 -6.00
CA ALA A 143 19.19 17.43 -4.65
C ALA A 143 17.98 18.10 -3.98
N ASP A 144 17.93 19.43 -4.06
CA ASP A 144 16.79 20.21 -3.57
C ASP A 144 15.48 19.80 -4.26
N PHE A 145 15.49 19.66 -5.59
CA PHE A 145 14.29 19.27 -6.35
C PHE A 145 13.76 17.89 -5.97
N VAL A 146 14.65 16.91 -5.75
CA VAL A 146 14.26 15.57 -5.28
C VAL A 146 13.73 15.62 -3.86
N SER A 147 14.37 16.40 -2.98
CA SER A 147 13.90 16.58 -1.60
C SER A 147 12.49 17.17 -1.56
N ASP A 148 12.24 18.21 -2.34
CA ASP A 148 10.91 18.84 -2.41
C ASP A 148 9.85 17.91 -3.04
N LEU A 149 10.25 17.04 -3.97
CA LEU A 149 9.36 16.02 -4.54
C LEU A 149 8.89 15.01 -3.48
N VAL A 150 9.80 14.56 -2.62
CA VAL A 150 9.48 13.68 -1.49
C VAL A 150 8.62 14.43 -0.47
N ASN A 151 8.94 15.69 -0.16
CA ASN A 151 8.18 16.51 0.79
C ASN A 151 6.73 16.75 0.34
N ILE A 152 6.48 17.01 -0.95
CA ILE A 152 5.09 17.11 -1.46
C ILE A 152 4.29 15.81 -1.25
N THR A 153 4.97 14.66 -1.25
CA THR A 153 4.30 13.38 -0.96
C THR A 153 4.01 13.25 0.54
N ILE A 154 4.93 13.68 1.39
CA ILE A 154 4.73 13.76 2.84
C ILE A 154 3.58 14.71 3.18
N ASP A 155 3.47 15.84 2.50
CA ASP A 155 2.34 16.77 2.68
C ASP A 155 1.01 16.10 2.33
N ASP A 156 0.97 15.32 1.24
CA ASP A 156 -0.24 14.56 0.86
C ASP A 156 -0.60 13.49 1.91
N ILE A 157 0.39 12.74 2.40
CA ILE A 157 0.20 11.76 3.49
C ILE A 157 -0.31 12.47 4.76
N THR A 158 0.27 13.63 5.10
CA THR A 158 -0.10 14.45 6.26
C THR A 158 -1.55 14.91 6.15
N VAL A 159 -1.93 15.51 5.01
CA VAL A 159 -3.30 15.98 4.76
C VAL A 159 -4.29 14.83 4.80
N LYS A 160 -3.97 13.67 4.21
CA LYS A 160 -4.86 12.49 4.26
C LYS A 160 -4.98 11.91 5.67
N SER A 161 -3.89 11.87 6.44
CA SER A 161 -3.89 11.39 7.84
C SER A 161 -4.83 12.20 8.75
N GLN A 162 -5.15 13.44 8.37
CA GLN A 162 -6.05 14.31 9.12
C GLN A 162 -7.54 14.07 8.81
N LYS A 163 -7.89 13.39 7.70
CA LYS A 163 -9.26 13.26 7.21
C LYS A 163 -10.12 12.20 7.91
N THR A 164 -9.58 11.51 8.91
CA THR A 164 -10.35 10.56 9.73
C THR A 164 -11.55 11.27 10.38
N ASN A 165 -12.74 10.65 10.31
CA ASN A 165 -14.00 11.29 10.72
C ASN A 165 -14.95 10.30 11.41
N TYR A 166 -14.56 9.81 12.58
CA TYR A 166 -15.38 8.89 13.37
C TYR A 166 -16.56 9.62 14.04
N VAL A 167 -16.38 10.89 14.40
CA VAL A 167 -17.44 11.68 15.05
C VAL A 167 -18.63 11.92 14.12
N SER A 168 -18.43 11.98 12.80
CA SER A 168 -19.55 12.10 11.86
C SER A 168 -20.41 10.86 11.81
N ASP A 169 -19.84 9.67 11.96
CA ASP A 169 -20.63 8.44 11.99
C ASP A 169 -21.54 8.39 13.22
N LEU A 170 -21.06 8.89 14.38
CA LEU A 170 -21.87 8.96 15.60
C LEU A 170 -23.20 9.72 15.42
N LYS A 171 -23.27 10.67 14.46
CA LYS A 171 -24.50 11.46 14.20
C LYS A 171 -25.71 10.63 13.78
N LYS A 172 -25.49 9.44 13.19
CA LYS A 172 -26.56 8.49 12.80
C LYS A 172 -27.42 8.04 13.99
N TYR A 173 -26.93 8.22 15.22
CA TYR A 173 -27.73 8.11 16.45
C TYR A 173 -29.05 8.88 16.35
N ASN A 174 -29.04 10.08 15.77
CA ASN A 174 -30.21 10.97 15.70
C ASN A 174 -31.22 10.56 14.61
N ASP A 175 -30.88 9.60 13.76
CA ASP A 175 -31.76 9.14 12.67
C ASP A 175 -32.78 8.08 13.16
N ASN A 176 -32.67 7.64 14.41
CA ASN A 176 -33.50 6.59 15.00
C ASN A 176 -34.80 7.15 15.57
N ILE A 177 -35.90 6.43 15.35
CA ILE A 177 -37.22 6.72 15.94
C ILE A 177 -37.28 6.22 17.40
N LEU A 178 -36.73 5.04 17.66
CA LEU A 178 -36.72 4.41 18.98
C LEU A 178 -35.37 4.56 19.68
N TYR A 179 -35.43 4.74 21.00
CA TYR A 179 -34.22 4.73 21.82
C TYR A 179 -33.56 3.37 21.90
N SER A 180 -34.29 2.25 21.71
CA SER A 180 -33.66 0.93 21.63
C SER A 180 -32.63 0.90 20.51
N ASP A 181 -33.00 1.40 19.33
CA ASP A 181 -32.15 1.39 18.14
C ASP A 181 -31.01 2.39 18.30
N ALA A 182 -31.31 3.58 18.84
CA ALA A 182 -30.31 4.60 19.11
C ALA A 182 -29.26 4.15 20.14
N ILE A 183 -29.67 3.44 21.21
CA ILE A 183 -28.77 2.93 22.25
C ILE A 183 -27.97 1.74 21.74
N THR A 184 -28.57 0.83 20.97
CA THR A 184 -27.82 -0.24 20.28
C THR A 184 -26.73 0.35 19.40
N TYR A 185 -27.04 1.40 18.64
CA TYR A 185 -26.02 2.10 17.85
C TYR A 185 -24.91 2.69 18.73
N LEU A 186 -25.25 3.28 19.89
CA LEU A 186 -24.22 3.76 20.82
C LEU A 186 -23.32 2.63 21.33
N ILE A 187 -23.87 1.45 21.62
CA ILE A 187 -23.09 0.27 22.02
C ILE A 187 -22.11 -0.10 20.91
N GLU A 188 -22.56 -0.21 19.65
CA GLU A 188 -21.69 -0.47 18.50
C GLU A 188 -20.58 0.59 18.38
N GLN A 189 -20.88 1.87 18.60
CA GLN A 189 -19.86 2.93 18.59
C GLN A 189 -18.84 2.79 19.73
N THR A 190 -19.23 2.24 20.89
CA THR A 190 -18.26 1.95 21.97
C THR A 190 -17.35 0.76 21.65
N GLU A 191 -17.82 -0.20 20.86
CA GLU A 191 -16.99 -1.28 20.32
C GLU A 191 -15.98 -0.74 19.31
N VAL A 192 -16.41 0.15 18.39
CA VAL A 192 -15.51 0.85 17.46
C VAL A 192 -14.37 1.57 18.20
N ILE A 193 -14.67 2.27 19.30
CA ILE A 193 -13.63 2.92 20.12
C ILE A 193 -12.69 1.89 20.75
N THR A 194 -13.24 0.82 21.31
CA THR A 194 -12.47 -0.19 22.05
C THR A 194 -11.54 -0.98 21.12
N ASP A 195 -12.10 -1.52 20.05
CA ASP A 195 -11.38 -2.25 19.00
C ASP A 195 -10.40 -1.33 18.28
N GLY A 196 -10.78 -0.07 18.11
CA GLY A 196 -9.94 0.97 17.55
C GLY A 196 -8.67 1.23 18.39
N TYR A 197 -8.78 1.27 19.72
CA TYR A 197 -7.61 1.36 20.60
C TYR A 197 -6.80 0.07 20.60
N ASP A 198 -7.43 -1.11 20.50
CA ASP A 198 -6.70 -2.38 20.37
C ASP A 198 -5.87 -2.42 19.10
N LYS A 199 -6.42 -1.95 17.98
CA LYS A 199 -5.68 -1.81 16.73
C LYS A 199 -4.51 -0.83 16.87
N LEU A 200 -4.74 0.38 17.40
CA LEU A 200 -3.65 1.34 17.63
C LEU A 200 -2.54 0.78 18.52
N ILE A 201 -2.89 0.03 19.57
CA ILE A 201 -1.92 -0.59 20.47
C ILE A 201 -1.14 -1.70 19.77
N SER A 202 -1.80 -2.47 18.90
CA SER A 202 -1.13 -3.46 18.05
C SER A 202 -0.13 -2.80 17.10
N ASP A 203 -0.52 -1.69 16.47
CA ASP A 203 0.30 -0.99 15.47
C ASP A 203 1.48 -0.24 16.11
N TYR A 204 1.28 0.38 17.27
CA TYR A 204 2.26 1.32 17.87
C TYR A 204 2.87 0.88 19.21
N ASN A 205 2.38 -0.20 19.83
CA ASN A 205 2.65 -0.63 21.21
C ASN A 205 1.83 0.10 22.31
N GLU A 206 1.52 -0.61 23.40
CA GLU A 206 0.74 -0.09 24.53
C GLU A 206 1.38 1.10 25.27
N LEU A 207 2.71 1.23 25.22
CA LEU A 207 3.48 2.30 25.84
C LEU A 207 3.68 3.52 24.93
N TYR A 208 3.16 3.48 23.70
CA TYR A 208 3.23 4.61 22.77
C TYR A 208 2.55 5.85 23.34
N VAL A 209 3.21 7.01 23.22
CA VAL A 209 2.80 8.26 23.86
C VAL A 209 2.18 9.23 22.85
N VAL A 210 0.90 9.55 23.08
CA VAL A 210 0.16 10.60 22.39
C VAL A 210 -0.15 11.70 23.40
N ASN A 211 0.24 12.96 23.11
CA ASN A 211 0.02 14.10 24.01
C ASN A 211 0.35 13.82 25.49
N ASP A 212 1.56 13.27 25.73
CA ASP A 212 2.10 12.91 27.05
C ASP A 212 1.35 11.79 27.82
N VAL A 213 0.41 11.11 27.16
CA VAL A 213 -0.37 9.99 27.72
C VAL A 213 -0.19 8.74 26.86
N THR A 214 -0.10 7.56 27.49
CA THR A 214 0.07 6.31 26.76
C THR A 214 -1.24 5.83 26.15
N LEU A 215 -1.19 5.12 25.01
CA LEU A 215 -2.37 4.48 24.41
C LEU A 215 -3.09 3.55 25.40
N LYS A 216 -2.34 2.82 26.24
CA LYS A 216 -2.90 2.01 27.34
C LYS A 216 -3.75 2.82 28.30
N SER A 217 -3.29 4.03 28.67
CA SER A 217 -4.00 4.89 29.62
C SER A 217 -5.27 5.46 29.01
N TYR A 218 -5.20 5.91 27.75
CA TYR A 218 -6.39 6.36 27.00
C TYR A 218 -7.43 5.26 26.88
N LYS A 219 -7.04 4.04 26.50
CA LYS A 219 -7.95 2.89 26.44
C LYS A 219 -8.61 2.61 27.79
N ALA A 220 -7.83 2.60 28.87
CA ALA A 220 -8.34 2.35 30.20
C ALA A 220 -9.34 3.42 30.66
N GLU A 221 -9.08 4.69 30.35
CA GLU A 221 -9.98 5.81 30.64
C GLU A 221 -11.28 5.69 29.83
N ALA A 222 -11.19 5.47 28.51
CA ALA A 222 -12.35 5.27 27.64
C ALA A 222 -13.23 4.13 28.15
N LEU A 223 -12.64 2.96 28.43
CA LEU A 223 -13.36 1.80 28.96
C LEU A 223 -14.03 2.08 30.31
N LYS A 224 -13.36 2.83 31.19
CA LYS A 224 -13.92 3.22 32.49
C LYS A 224 -15.16 4.10 32.31
N VAL A 225 -15.08 5.10 31.44
CA VAL A 225 -16.21 6.01 31.19
C VAL A 225 -17.35 5.28 30.48
N ILE A 226 -17.06 4.49 29.45
CA ILE A 226 -18.04 3.65 28.73
C ILE A 226 -18.78 2.75 29.72
N LYS A 227 -18.07 2.01 30.58
CA LYS A 227 -18.71 1.14 31.59
C LYS A 227 -19.60 1.90 32.56
N ALA A 228 -19.24 3.14 32.90
CA ALA A 228 -20.04 3.98 33.80
C ALA A 228 -21.35 4.48 33.17
N THR A 229 -21.46 4.52 31.84
CA THR A 229 -22.70 4.92 31.14
C THR A 229 -23.83 3.91 31.31
N ASN A 230 -23.50 2.62 31.50
CA ASN A 230 -24.46 1.53 31.68
C ASN A 230 -25.50 1.43 30.54
N LEU A 231 -25.05 1.51 29.28
CA LEU A 231 -25.91 1.46 28.09
C LEU A 231 -26.88 0.28 28.08
N GLU A 232 -26.45 -0.91 28.52
CA GLU A 232 -27.29 -2.12 28.61
C GLU A 232 -28.53 -1.95 29.51
N TYR A 233 -28.37 -1.25 30.63
CA TYR A 233 -29.51 -0.92 31.50
C TYR A 233 -30.50 -0.01 30.78
N TYR A 234 -30.01 1.03 30.09
CA TYR A 234 -30.86 1.97 29.35
C TYR A 234 -31.49 1.34 28.11
N LEU A 235 -30.81 0.39 27.46
CA LEU A 235 -31.37 -0.40 26.36
C LEU A 235 -32.57 -1.21 26.87
N SER A 236 -32.39 -1.97 27.95
CA SER A 236 -33.46 -2.76 28.55
C SER A 236 -34.65 -1.88 29.01
N GLU A 237 -34.37 -0.70 29.58
CA GLU A 237 -35.42 0.26 29.95
C GLU A 237 -36.15 0.82 28.72
N ALA A 238 -35.43 1.13 27.64
CA ALA A 238 -36.00 1.62 26.38
C ALA A 238 -36.85 0.56 25.68
N GLU A 239 -36.40 -0.69 25.59
CA GLU A 239 -37.16 -1.80 25.00
C GLU A 239 -38.43 -2.11 25.80
N LYS A 240 -38.31 -2.07 27.14
CA LYS A 240 -39.44 -2.32 28.03
C LYS A 240 -40.53 -1.26 27.88
N ASN A 241 -40.16 0.01 27.71
CA ASN A 241 -41.13 1.12 27.69
C ASN A 241 -41.41 1.68 26.30
N VAL A 242 -40.73 1.20 25.25
CA VAL A 242 -40.84 1.65 23.87
C VAL A 242 -40.65 3.18 23.77
N TYR A 243 -39.50 3.65 24.23
CA TYR A 243 -39.25 5.09 24.28
C TYR A 243 -38.91 5.68 22.91
N LEU A 244 -39.59 6.77 22.55
CA LEU A 244 -39.33 7.57 21.35
C LEU A 244 -38.17 8.55 21.56
N THR A 245 -37.34 8.75 20.54
CA THR A 245 -36.22 9.71 20.57
C THR A 245 -36.70 11.17 20.57
N SER A 246 -37.90 11.44 20.07
CA SER A 246 -38.52 12.77 20.05
C SER A 246 -40.03 12.66 20.19
N SER A 247 -40.66 13.68 20.77
CA SER A 247 -42.13 13.81 20.77
C SER A 247 -42.70 14.07 19.38
N THR A 248 -41.88 14.40 18.39
CA THR A 248 -42.33 14.73 17.02
C THR A 248 -42.48 13.52 16.11
N VAL A 249 -41.96 12.35 16.51
CA VAL A 249 -41.98 11.12 15.69
C VAL A 249 -43.06 10.13 16.14
N GLU A 250 -43.95 10.55 17.03
CA GLU A 250 -45.05 9.72 17.55
C GLU A 250 -45.99 9.26 16.43
N ASP A 251 -46.35 10.16 15.52
CA ASP A 251 -47.19 9.86 14.35
C ASP A 251 -46.49 8.95 13.32
N GLU A 252 -45.15 8.89 13.34
CA GLU A 252 -44.35 8.07 12.42
C GLU A 252 -44.12 6.65 12.96
N TYR A 253 -44.20 6.48 14.29
CA TYR A 253 -43.86 5.23 14.95
C TYR A 253 -44.76 4.07 14.55
N GLU A 254 -46.08 4.27 14.44
CA GLU A 254 -47.00 3.17 14.10
C GLU A 254 -46.66 2.57 12.73
N ALA A 255 -46.48 3.43 11.71
CA ALA A 255 -46.08 3.01 10.37
C ALA A 255 -44.69 2.34 10.36
N TYR A 256 -43.73 2.85 11.14
CA TYR A 256 -42.42 2.23 11.32
C TYR A 256 -42.53 0.83 11.91
N ALA A 257 -43.23 0.69 13.04
CA ALA A 257 -43.35 -0.56 13.78
C ALA A 257 -44.10 -1.62 12.94
N GLU A 258 -45.17 -1.25 12.24
CA GLU A 258 -45.87 -2.15 11.32
C GLU A 258 -44.95 -2.67 10.21
N ALA A 259 -44.21 -1.77 9.54
CA ALA A 259 -43.28 -2.16 8.48
C ALA A 259 -42.15 -3.06 9.01
N ARG A 260 -41.62 -2.77 10.20
CA ARG A 260 -40.55 -3.53 10.82
C ARG A 260 -41.02 -4.92 11.24
N VAL A 261 -42.16 -5.02 11.92
CA VAL A 261 -42.77 -6.30 12.30
C VAL A 261 -43.05 -7.15 11.06
N ALA A 262 -43.61 -6.57 9.99
CA ALA A 262 -43.84 -7.27 8.73
C ALA A 262 -42.55 -7.85 8.13
N SER A 263 -41.48 -7.05 8.13
CA SER A 263 -40.16 -7.45 7.62
C SER A 263 -39.55 -8.58 8.44
N LEU A 264 -39.58 -8.47 9.77
CA LEU A 264 -39.08 -9.47 10.71
C LEU A 264 -39.81 -10.80 10.58
N LEU A 265 -41.15 -10.77 10.51
CA LEU A 265 -41.96 -11.98 10.29
C LEU A 265 -41.60 -12.66 8.97
N ARG A 266 -41.47 -11.90 7.88
CA ARG A 266 -41.07 -12.44 6.58
C ARG A 266 -39.67 -13.05 6.62
N LYS A 267 -38.70 -12.39 7.27
CA LYS A 267 -37.33 -12.87 7.41
C LYS A 267 -37.30 -14.17 8.19
N LYS A 268 -38.00 -14.24 9.31
CA LYS A 268 -38.12 -15.45 10.12
C LYS A 268 -38.73 -16.61 9.34
N GLN A 269 -39.81 -16.37 8.59
CA GLN A 269 -40.44 -17.40 7.74
C GLN A 269 -39.46 -17.97 6.71
N LEU A 270 -38.64 -17.11 6.08
CA LEU A 270 -37.60 -17.55 5.15
C LEU A 270 -36.51 -18.36 5.87
N ASN A 271 -36.04 -17.90 7.03
CA ASN A 271 -35.07 -18.59 7.85
C ASN A 271 -35.56 -19.98 8.28
N ASP A 272 -36.82 -20.09 8.70
CA ASP A 272 -37.46 -21.36 9.04
C ASP A 272 -37.53 -22.31 7.82
N GLN A 273 -37.80 -21.80 6.61
CA GLN A 273 -37.77 -22.59 5.37
C GLN A 273 -36.36 -23.10 5.06
N ILE A 274 -35.33 -22.26 5.23
CA ILE A 274 -33.93 -22.66 5.01
C ILE A 274 -33.50 -23.73 6.02
N ILE A 275 -33.86 -23.58 7.30
CA ILE A 275 -33.61 -24.58 8.34
C ILE A 275 -34.29 -25.90 8.00
N ASP A 276 -35.54 -25.88 7.53
CA ASP A 276 -36.27 -27.08 7.10
C ASP A 276 -35.59 -27.76 5.88
N GLU A 277 -35.09 -26.98 4.92
CA GLU A 277 -34.34 -27.52 3.77
C GLU A 277 -33.00 -28.13 4.18
N TYR A 278 -32.23 -27.44 5.02
CA TYR A 278 -30.97 -27.97 5.57
C TYR A 278 -31.19 -29.25 6.39
N SER A 279 -32.27 -29.31 7.17
CA SER A 279 -32.63 -30.52 7.91
C SER A 279 -32.88 -31.71 6.97
N LYS A 280 -33.63 -31.50 5.88
CA LYS A 280 -33.87 -32.54 4.85
C LYS A 280 -32.58 -32.95 4.13
N MET A 281 -31.67 -32.00 3.87
CA MET A 281 -30.38 -32.29 3.23
C MET A 281 -29.46 -33.12 4.15
N ILE A 282 -29.48 -32.87 5.46
CA ILE A 282 -28.77 -33.69 6.46
C ILE A 282 -29.32 -35.11 6.46
N ASP A 283 -30.65 -35.26 6.47
CA ASP A 283 -31.30 -36.57 6.50
C ASP A 283 -31.05 -37.41 5.23
N THR A 284 -30.71 -36.77 4.12
CA THR A 284 -30.53 -37.40 2.80
C THR A 284 -29.07 -37.59 2.36
N SER A 285 -28.10 -36.97 3.05
CA SER A 285 -26.69 -36.94 2.61
C SER A 285 -25.77 -37.84 3.44
N ILE A 286 -25.02 -38.73 2.78
CA ILE A 286 -23.85 -39.42 3.36
C ILE A 286 -22.62 -38.52 3.17
N SER A 287 -22.23 -37.80 4.22
CA SER A 287 -20.96 -37.08 4.46
C SER A 287 -20.66 -35.78 3.69
N GLY A 288 -20.20 -34.75 4.44
CA GLY A 288 -19.23 -33.77 3.94
C GLY A 288 -19.54 -32.27 4.14
N VAL A 289 -20.80 -31.87 4.31
CA VAL A 289 -21.18 -30.44 4.40
C VAL A 289 -21.68 -30.12 5.81
N ASN A 290 -21.10 -29.09 6.45
CA ASN A 290 -21.48 -28.63 7.79
C ASN A 290 -22.75 -27.76 7.75
N TYR A 291 -23.88 -28.36 7.37
CA TYR A 291 -25.18 -27.68 7.41
C TYR A 291 -25.59 -27.30 8.84
N THR A 292 -25.15 -28.07 9.85
CA THR A 292 -25.43 -27.82 11.27
C THR A 292 -24.95 -26.45 11.75
N GLU A 293 -23.74 -26.03 11.35
CA GLU A 293 -23.22 -24.71 11.72
C GLU A 293 -24.03 -23.57 11.10
N GLN A 294 -24.40 -23.69 9.83
CA GLN A 294 -25.25 -22.70 9.16
C GLN A 294 -26.64 -22.64 9.78
N MET A 295 -27.24 -23.79 10.10
CA MET A 295 -28.52 -23.86 10.81
C MET A 295 -28.45 -23.18 12.18
N ASN A 296 -27.35 -23.37 12.93
CA ASN A 296 -27.17 -22.73 14.23
C ASN A 296 -27.07 -21.20 14.12
N LEU A 297 -26.39 -20.67 13.10
CA LEU A 297 -26.33 -19.23 12.84
C LEU A 297 -27.72 -18.65 12.52
N ILE A 298 -28.48 -19.33 11.65
CA ILE A 298 -29.84 -18.91 11.30
C ILE A 298 -30.79 -19.03 12.51
N ALA A 299 -30.64 -20.06 13.34
CA ALA A 299 -31.43 -20.23 14.55
C ALA A 299 -31.14 -19.13 15.58
N LYS A 300 -29.89 -18.68 15.71
CA LYS A 300 -29.52 -17.53 16.54
C LYS A 300 -30.19 -16.25 16.03
N GLU A 301 -30.12 -15.99 14.73
CA GLU A 301 -30.81 -14.85 14.11
C GLU A 301 -32.32 -14.89 14.34
N ASN A 302 -32.95 -16.08 14.26
CA ASN A 302 -34.36 -16.24 14.59
C ASN A 302 -34.69 -15.91 16.05
N ALA A 303 -33.79 -16.21 16.99
CA ALA A 303 -33.98 -15.84 18.39
C ALA A 303 -33.94 -14.31 18.58
N GLU A 304 -33.00 -13.63 17.90
CA GLU A 304 -32.91 -12.17 17.89
C GLU A 304 -34.17 -11.53 17.29
N ILE A 305 -34.69 -12.08 16.19
CA ILE A 305 -35.97 -11.64 15.59
C ILE A 305 -37.12 -11.76 16.58
N ILE A 306 -37.21 -12.86 17.35
CA ILE A 306 -38.29 -13.06 18.32
C ILE A 306 -38.20 -12.05 19.48
N ILE A 307 -36.99 -11.73 19.93
CA ILE A 307 -36.76 -10.72 20.96
C ILE A 307 -37.24 -9.35 20.45
N GLU A 308 -36.85 -8.97 19.24
CA GLU A 308 -37.25 -7.69 18.63
C GLU A 308 -38.78 -7.63 18.38
N LEU A 309 -39.39 -8.71 17.89
CA LEU A 309 -40.85 -8.77 17.75
C LEU A 309 -41.57 -8.56 19.09
N SER A 310 -41.02 -9.13 20.17
CA SER A 310 -41.58 -8.98 21.52
C SER A 310 -41.41 -7.57 22.09
N SER A 311 -40.42 -6.81 21.62
CA SER A 311 -40.24 -5.41 22.02
C SER A 311 -41.19 -4.45 21.28
N LEU A 312 -41.63 -4.80 20.06
CA LEU A 312 -42.47 -3.96 19.19
C LEU A 312 -43.97 -4.29 19.26
N CYS A 313 -44.36 -5.54 19.53
CA CYS A 313 -45.75 -5.96 19.48
C CYS A 313 -46.13 -6.97 20.56
N TYR A 314 -47.44 -7.07 20.86
CA TYR A 314 -48.02 -8.16 21.61
C TYR A 314 -48.68 -9.17 20.67
N PHE A 315 -48.45 -10.45 20.91
CA PHE A 315 -49.16 -11.52 20.23
C PHE A 315 -50.53 -11.75 20.89
N THR A 316 -51.58 -11.84 20.08
CA THR A 316 -52.95 -12.07 20.57
C THR A 316 -53.08 -13.46 21.22
N ALA A 317 -53.94 -13.62 22.23
CA ALA A 317 -54.05 -14.86 23.01
C ALA A 317 -54.33 -16.12 22.16
N ASP A 318 -55.05 -15.98 21.03
CA ASP A 318 -55.34 -17.08 20.08
C ASP A 318 -54.11 -17.53 19.25
N SER A 319 -53.01 -16.78 19.31
CA SER A 319 -51.76 -17.07 18.59
C SER A 319 -50.68 -17.72 19.46
N THR A 320 -50.82 -17.73 20.79
CA THR A 320 -49.83 -18.27 21.74
C THR A 320 -49.51 -19.77 21.58
N ASN A 321 -50.33 -20.52 20.85
CA ASN A 321 -50.12 -21.94 20.50
C ASN A 321 -49.87 -22.18 18.99
N LYS A 322 -49.75 -21.12 18.18
CA LYS A 322 -49.39 -21.26 16.76
C LYS A 322 -47.88 -21.34 16.62
N ASP A 323 -47.43 -22.32 15.84
CA ASP A 323 -46.05 -22.36 15.37
C ASP A 323 -45.74 -21.05 14.63
N PHE A 324 -44.58 -20.44 14.91
CA PHE A 324 -44.19 -19.13 14.36
C PHE A 324 -44.24 -19.09 12.82
N LYS A 325 -44.23 -20.26 12.18
CA LYS A 325 -44.43 -20.49 10.74
C LYS A 325 -45.76 -19.97 10.17
N SER A 326 -46.75 -19.62 11.00
CA SER A 326 -48.12 -19.28 10.54
C SER A 326 -48.62 -17.87 10.90
N TYR A 327 -47.77 -17.00 11.48
CA TYR A 327 -48.18 -15.65 11.86
C TYR A 327 -48.37 -14.75 10.65
N SER A 328 -49.45 -13.96 10.69
CA SER A 328 -49.83 -12.92 9.74
C SER A 328 -49.87 -11.55 10.42
N LEU A 329 -49.93 -10.48 9.64
CA LEU A 329 -50.05 -9.10 10.13
C LEU A 329 -51.23 -8.88 11.10
N SER A 330 -52.28 -9.70 10.98
CA SER A 330 -53.49 -9.62 11.83
C SER A 330 -53.36 -10.30 13.20
N ASP A 331 -52.27 -11.01 13.48
CA ASP A 331 -52.11 -11.78 14.74
C ASP A 331 -51.47 -10.96 15.88
N TYR A 332 -51.07 -9.70 15.63
CA TYR A 332 -50.37 -8.85 16.61
C TYR A 332 -51.03 -7.48 16.82
N THR A 333 -50.67 -6.84 17.93
CA THR A 333 -50.98 -5.44 18.23
C THR A 333 -49.68 -4.70 18.51
N ILE A 334 -49.44 -3.60 17.79
CA ILE A 334 -48.27 -2.74 18.01
C ILE A 334 -48.33 -2.16 19.43
N ARG A 335 -47.19 -2.13 20.12
CA ARG A 335 -47.10 -1.54 21.47
C ARG A 335 -47.11 -0.03 21.34
N ASP A 336 -47.86 0.65 22.20
CA ASP A 336 -47.80 2.11 22.30
C ASP A 336 -46.38 2.56 22.65
N ALA A 337 -45.88 3.57 21.93
CA ALA A 337 -44.60 4.21 22.22
C ALA A 337 -44.82 5.51 22.99
N VAL A 338 -43.84 5.89 23.81
CA VAL A 338 -43.93 7.08 24.67
C VAL A 338 -42.66 7.91 24.57
N TYR A 339 -42.80 9.22 24.47
CA TYR A 339 -41.68 10.13 24.71
C TYR A 339 -41.57 10.47 26.20
N ASP A 340 -40.42 10.18 26.81
CA ASP A 340 -40.12 10.56 28.20
C ASP A 340 -38.95 11.56 28.24
N SER A 341 -39.23 12.78 28.71
CA SER A 341 -38.25 13.87 28.73
C SER A 341 -37.11 13.64 29.72
N THR A 342 -37.33 12.89 30.80
CA THR A 342 -36.31 12.58 31.81
C THR A 342 -35.36 11.51 31.28
N PHE A 343 -35.90 10.48 30.62
CA PHE A 343 -35.14 9.46 29.92
C PHE A 343 -34.30 10.10 28.79
N ASN A 344 -34.93 10.92 27.95
CA ASN A 344 -34.25 11.66 26.89
C ASN A 344 -33.06 12.49 27.41
N ALA A 345 -33.23 13.23 28.51
CA ALA A 345 -32.14 14.00 29.11
C ALA A 345 -30.97 13.11 29.57
N LYS A 346 -31.25 11.94 30.15
CA LYS A 346 -30.21 10.99 30.59
C LYS A 346 -29.45 10.39 29.41
N VAL A 347 -30.16 9.90 28.39
CA VAL A 347 -29.52 9.27 27.23
C VAL A 347 -28.74 10.30 26.41
N ASN A 348 -29.23 11.53 26.25
CA ASN A 348 -28.46 12.58 25.57
C ASN A 348 -27.19 12.97 26.33
N SER A 349 -27.21 12.94 27.67
CA SER A 349 -25.99 13.11 28.47
C SER A 349 -24.98 11.98 28.20
N ILE A 350 -25.44 10.75 28.01
CA ILE A 350 -24.60 9.61 27.64
C ILE A 350 -24.05 9.77 26.23
N TYR A 351 -24.89 10.16 25.27
CA TYR A 351 -24.49 10.46 23.90
C TYR A 351 -23.36 11.50 23.85
N SER A 352 -23.49 12.62 24.57
CA SER A 352 -22.43 13.63 24.66
C SER A 352 -21.14 13.07 25.26
N THR A 353 -21.26 12.22 26.29
CA THR A 353 -20.09 11.55 26.89
C THR A 353 -19.38 10.65 25.89
N ILE A 354 -20.12 9.85 25.11
CA ILE A 354 -19.55 8.98 24.07
C ILE A 354 -18.95 9.81 22.94
N GLN A 355 -19.57 10.93 22.58
CA GLN A 355 -19.04 11.86 21.59
C GLN A 355 -17.69 12.45 22.00
N ASP A 356 -17.52 12.82 23.28
CA ASP A 356 -16.25 13.34 23.80
C ASP A 356 -15.15 12.27 23.75
N ILE A 357 -15.48 11.02 24.11
CA ILE A 357 -14.54 9.90 24.01
C ILE A 357 -14.19 9.61 22.54
N MET A 358 -15.18 9.58 21.65
CA MET A 358 -14.97 9.36 20.21
C MET A 358 -14.07 10.45 19.61
N THR A 359 -14.28 11.71 20.01
CA THR A 359 -13.44 12.84 19.59
C THR A 359 -12.00 12.68 20.08
N THR A 360 -11.83 12.23 21.33
CA THR A 360 -10.51 11.94 21.90
C THR A 360 -9.83 10.79 21.15
N TYR A 361 -10.57 9.72 20.86
CA TYR A 361 -10.08 8.59 20.07
C TYR A 361 -9.67 9.03 18.65
N GLU A 362 -10.51 9.80 17.94
CA GLU A 362 -10.21 10.32 16.61
C GLU A 362 -8.92 11.17 16.62
N ASN A 363 -8.76 12.05 17.61
CA ASN A 363 -7.54 12.83 17.77
C ASN A 363 -6.33 11.95 18.03
N ASN A 364 -6.47 10.90 18.85
CA ASN A 364 -5.37 9.98 19.10
C ASN A 364 -4.95 9.21 17.84
N VAL A 365 -5.92 8.77 17.01
CA VAL A 365 -5.63 8.16 15.70
C VAL A 365 -4.87 9.15 14.81
N ARG A 366 -5.37 10.39 14.70
CA ARG A 366 -4.75 11.44 13.89
C ARG A 366 -3.30 11.72 14.33
N GLU A 367 -3.08 11.94 15.62
CA GLU A 367 -1.76 12.23 16.17
C GLU A 367 -0.79 11.05 16.02
N SER A 368 -1.23 9.82 16.26
CA SER A 368 -0.40 8.62 16.04
C SER A 368 0.00 8.48 14.58
N ASN A 369 -0.94 8.67 13.65
CA ASN A 369 -0.66 8.63 12.22
C ASN A 369 0.36 9.71 11.81
N LEU A 370 0.19 10.95 12.29
CA LEU A 370 1.12 12.05 12.00
C LEU A 370 2.52 11.78 12.54
N LYS A 371 2.64 11.31 13.79
CA LYS A 371 3.92 10.96 14.40
C LYS A 371 4.59 9.72 13.79
N SER A 372 3.83 8.88 13.09
CA SER A 372 4.37 7.73 12.36
C SER A 372 5.09 8.10 11.07
N ILE A 373 4.88 9.33 10.57
CA ILE A 373 5.51 9.81 9.35
C ILE A 373 7.00 10.09 9.65
N LEU A 374 7.86 9.21 9.16
CA LEU A 374 9.31 9.31 9.30
C LEU A 374 9.94 9.35 7.91
N LEU A 375 10.82 10.33 7.70
CA LEU A 375 11.67 10.45 6.51
C LEU A 375 13.14 10.48 6.93
N SER A 376 13.94 9.57 6.37
CA SER A 376 15.39 9.56 6.49
C SER A 376 16.01 9.49 5.09
N TYR A 377 17.13 10.19 4.88
CA TYR A 377 17.92 10.04 3.66
C TYR A 377 19.17 9.23 3.98
N ASP A 378 19.33 8.08 3.32
CA ASP A 378 20.58 7.31 3.39
C ASP A 378 21.70 8.06 2.66
N THR A 379 21.35 8.66 1.52
CA THR A 379 22.24 9.53 0.75
C THR A 379 21.43 10.67 0.13
N ASN A 380 21.80 11.93 0.44
CA ASN A 380 21.08 13.12 -0.06
C ASN A 380 20.95 13.10 -1.60
N LEU A 381 22.06 12.95 -2.31
CA LEU A 381 22.10 12.72 -3.76
C LEU A 381 23.50 12.20 -4.16
N ILE A 382 23.56 11.05 -4.83
CA ILE A 382 24.80 10.54 -5.43
C ILE A 382 24.77 10.70 -6.96
N VAL A 383 25.89 11.13 -7.53
CA VAL A 383 26.09 11.15 -8.98
C VAL A 383 26.53 9.77 -9.44
N VAL A 384 25.60 9.02 -10.00
CA VAL A 384 25.86 7.67 -10.52
C VAL A 384 26.32 7.79 -11.97
N ARG A 385 27.50 7.21 -12.27
CA ARG A 385 28.01 7.09 -13.64
C ARG A 385 27.88 5.64 -14.06
N THR A 386 26.90 5.33 -14.91
CA THR A 386 26.76 3.99 -15.48
C THR A 386 27.37 3.95 -16.88
N GLY A 387 28.33 3.05 -17.07
CA GLY A 387 28.82 2.63 -18.38
C GLY A 387 28.28 1.25 -18.69
N VAL A 388 27.72 1.04 -19.88
CA VAL A 388 27.10 -0.24 -20.29
C VAL A 388 28.15 -1.34 -20.54
N PHE A 389 29.40 -0.96 -20.86
CA PHE A 389 30.50 -1.90 -21.05
C PHE A 389 31.46 -1.93 -19.85
N ASN A 390 31.70 -3.12 -19.32
CA ASN A 390 32.76 -3.37 -18.36
C ASN A 390 34.12 -2.97 -18.99
N MET A 391 34.89 -2.10 -18.33
CA MET A 391 36.21 -1.66 -18.81
C MET A 391 37.13 -2.83 -19.16
N VAL A 392 36.95 -3.98 -18.49
CA VAL A 392 37.69 -5.22 -18.77
C VAL A 392 37.39 -5.75 -20.17
N ILE A 393 36.13 -5.72 -20.60
CA ILE A 393 35.72 -6.22 -21.94
C ILE A 393 36.30 -5.32 -23.03
N SER A 394 36.27 -3.99 -22.82
CA SER A 394 36.87 -3.02 -23.75
C SER A 394 38.38 -3.20 -23.89
N ALA A 395 39.08 -3.48 -22.79
CA ALA A 395 40.51 -3.78 -22.81
C ALA A 395 40.81 -5.08 -23.55
N VAL A 396 40.04 -6.16 -23.30
CA VAL A 396 40.20 -7.45 -24.01
C VAL A 396 39.97 -7.29 -25.51
N ALA A 397 38.92 -6.56 -25.91
CA ALA A 397 38.64 -6.28 -27.32
C ALA A 397 39.78 -5.47 -27.98
N GLY A 398 40.31 -4.46 -27.29
CA GLY A 398 41.43 -3.65 -27.77
C GLY A 398 42.72 -4.46 -27.99
N ILE A 399 43.02 -5.38 -27.06
CA ILE A 399 44.16 -6.31 -27.18
C ILE A 399 43.95 -7.24 -28.38
N PHE A 400 42.77 -7.83 -28.53
CA PHE A 400 42.50 -8.78 -29.60
C PHE A 400 42.62 -8.13 -30.99
N VAL A 401 41.99 -6.97 -31.19
CA VAL A 401 42.10 -6.19 -32.43
C VAL A 401 43.56 -5.80 -32.70
N GLY A 402 44.27 -5.38 -31.65
CA GLY A 402 45.67 -5.00 -31.72
C GLY A 402 46.62 -6.13 -32.13
N LEU A 403 46.41 -7.33 -31.60
CA LEU A 403 47.18 -8.52 -31.95
C LEU A 403 46.94 -8.94 -33.40
N VAL A 404 45.70 -8.90 -33.88
CA VAL A 404 45.37 -9.22 -35.27
C VAL A 404 46.02 -8.22 -36.24
N ILE A 405 45.84 -6.92 -36.00
CA ILE A 405 46.43 -5.86 -36.84
C ILE A 405 47.96 -5.93 -36.77
N GLY A 406 48.53 -6.13 -35.58
CA GLY A 406 49.96 -6.27 -35.37
C GLY A 406 50.56 -7.46 -36.13
N ALA A 407 49.89 -8.61 -36.09
CA ALA A 407 50.30 -9.82 -36.82
C ALA A 407 50.24 -9.63 -38.33
N ILE A 408 49.17 -9.03 -38.86
CA ILE A 408 49.03 -8.70 -40.29
C ILE A 408 50.15 -7.76 -40.72
N THR A 409 50.42 -6.70 -39.94
CA THR A 409 51.45 -5.72 -40.26
C THR A 409 52.86 -6.35 -40.22
N ALA A 410 53.13 -7.19 -39.23
CA ALA A 410 54.38 -7.93 -39.14
C ALA A 410 54.59 -8.88 -40.33
N MET A 411 53.52 -9.56 -40.76
CA MET A 411 53.54 -10.45 -41.92
C MET A 411 53.82 -9.68 -43.22
N ILE A 412 53.15 -8.54 -43.45
CA ILE A 412 53.38 -7.69 -44.64
C ILE A 412 54.84 -7.21 -44.72
N ILE A 413 55.48 -6.93 -43.58
CA ILE A 413 56.86 -6.44 -43.54
C ILE A 413 57.90 -7.55 -43.76
N GLU A 414 57.62 -8.79 -43.33
CA GLU A 414 58.58 -9.90 -43.42
C GLU A 414 58.37 -10.83 -44.63
N LEU A 415 57.17 -10.88 -45.21
CA LEU A 415 56.91 -11.63 -46.46
C LEU A 415 57.92 -11.30 -47.59
N PRO A 416 58.24 -10.02 -47.89
CA PRO A 416 59.19 -9.67 -48.95
C PRO A 416 60.65 -10.02 -48.63
N LYS A 417 60.97 -10.30 -47.35
CA LYS A 417 62.32 -10.65 -46.90
C LYS A 417 62.54 -12.15 -46.86
N LEU A 418 61.46 -12.92 -46.69
CA LEU A 418 61.48 -14.37 -46.81
C LEU A 418 61.63 -14.80 -48.27
N SER A 419 60.86 -14.19 -49.19
CA SER A 419 61.00 -14.47 -50.62
C SER A 419 62.39 -14.12 -51.16
N LYS A 420 63.02 -13.04 -50.68
CA LYS A 420 64.40 -12.67 -51.03
C LYS A 420 65.49 -13.52 -50.36
N LYS A 421 65.15 -14.28 -49.32
CA LYS A 421 66.07 -15.20 -48.66
C LYS A 421 66.10 -16.55 -49.38
N GLU A 422 64.94 -17.03 -49.81
CA GLU A 422 64.79 -18.22 -50.65
C GLU A 422 65.51 -18.01 -52.00
N GLU A 423 65.32 -16.87 -52.68
CA GLU A 423 66.06 -16.53 -53.91
C GLU A 423 67.60 -16.45 -53.75
N LYS A 424 68.10 -16.25 -52.52
CA LYS A 424 69.54 -16.21 -52.21
C LYS A 424 70.11 -17.52 -51.70
N GLU A 425 69.27 -18.45 -51.26
CA GLU A 425 69.68 -19.81 -50.89
C GLU A 425 69.59 -20.75 -52.12
N GLU A 426 68.81 -20.39 -53.15
CA GLU A 426 68.75 -21.07 -54.45
C GLU A 426 69.77 -20.58 -55.50
N ALA A 427 70.51 -19.48 -55.22
CA ALA A 427 71.57 -18.92 -56.06
C ALA A 427 72.96 -19.17 -55.46
#